data_AF-A0A9E3J7V0-F1
#
_entry.id   AF-A0A9E3J7V0-F1
#
_cell.length_a   1.000
_cell.length_b   1.000
_cell.length_c   1.000
_cell.angle_alpha   90.00
_cell.angle_beta   90.00
_cell.angle_gamma   90.00
#
_symmetry.space_group_name_H-M   'P 1'
#
loop_
_entity.id
_entity.type
_entity.pdbx_description
1 polymer ?
#
loop_
_entity_poly.entity_id
_entity_poly.type
_entity_poly.pdbx_seq_one_letter_code
_entity_poly.pdbx_strand_id
1 'polypeptide(L)' 'MPDLAGLPLTELLALDRRHVWHPYGPMPGRVDPLVVESASGVRLKLADGPELVDGMSS' A
#
# COMPACT_ATOMS: atom_id res chain seq x y z
N MET A 1 17.34 -4.66 -8.12
CA MET A 1 16.31 -4.01 -7.27
C MET A 1 16.21 -4.81 -5.99
N PRO A 2 16.14 -4.19 -4.81
CA PRO A 2 15.93 -4.92 -3.57
C PRO A 2 14.60 -5.70 -3.65
N ASP A 3 14.57 -6.89 -3.05
CA ASP A 3 13.33 -7.64 -2.89
C ASP A 3 12.49 -6.93 -1.81
N LEU A 4 11.40 -6.29 -2.24
CA LEU A 4 10.49 -5.59 -1.35
C LEU A 4 9.47 -6.53 -0.70
N ALA A 5 9.28 -7.75 -1.23
CA ALA A 5 8.24 -8.68 -0.78
C ALA A 5 8.55 -9.30 0.59
N GLY A 6 9.81 -9.29 1.02
CA GLY A 6 10.24 -9.77 2.34
C GLY A 6 10.39 -8.68 3.41
N LEU A 7 10.15 -7.41 3.09
CA LEU A 7 10.36 -6.33 4.05
C LEU A 7 9.27 -6.29 5.12
N PRO A 8 9.61 -5.94 6.37
CA PRO A 8 8.61 -5.56 7.36
C PRO A 8 7.74 -4.41 6.84
N LEU A 9 6.43 -4.47 7.09
CA LEU A 9 5.49 -3.45 6.61
C LEU A 9 5.89 -2.03 7.01
N THR A 10 6.39 -1.85 8.24
CA THR A 10 6.87 -0.56 8.74
C THR A 10 8.04 0.01 7.94
N GLU A 11 8.93 -0.85 7.45
CA GLU A 11 10.06 -0.46 6.62
C GLU A 11 9.61 -0.11 5.20
N LEU A 12 8.68 -0.88 4.64
CA LEU A 12 8.05 -0.59 3.36
C LEU A 12 7.36 0.78 3.37
N LEU A 13 6.56 1.06 4.41
CA LEU A 13 5.89 2.36 4.59
C LEU A 13 6.89 3.52 4.74
N ALA A 14 7.99 3.29 5.45
CA ALA A 14 9.04 4.29 5.60
C ALA A 14 9.74 4.61 4.27
N LEU A 15 9.95 3.60 3.41
CA LEU A 15 10.48 3.79 2.07
C LEU A 15 9.49 4.51 1.16
N ASP A 16 8.23 4.07 1.16
CA ASP A 16 7.14 4.70 0.39
C ASP A 16 7.07 6.20 0.70
N ARG A 17 6.97 6.56 1.99
CA ARG A 17 6.90 7.96 2.43
C ARG A 17 8.08 8.82 1.97
N ARG A 18 9.28 8.24 1.85
CA ARG A 18 10.50 8.97 1.44
C ARG A 18 10.64 9.10 -0.07
N HIS A 19 10.10 8.16 -0.83
CA HIS A 19 10.51 7.97 -2.23
C HIS A 19 9.34 7.99 -3.22
N VAL A 20 8.10 7.76 -2.76
CA VAL A 20 6.93 7.67 -3.63
C VAL A 20 6.11 8.95 -3.55
N TRP A 21 5.78 9.50 -4.72
CA TRP A 21 4.86 10.62 -4.85
C TRP A 21 3.51 10.08 -5.32
N HIS A 22 2.57 9.94 -4.38
CA HIS A 22 1.25 9.40 -4.68
C HIS A 22 0.40 10.41 -5.46
N PRO A 23 -0.24 10.00 -6.57
CA PRO A 23 -1.25 10.81 -7.23
C PRO A 23 -2.35 11.22 -6.25
N TYR A 24 -2.76 12.49 -6.32
CA TYR A 24 -3.82 13.04 -5.46
C TYR A 24 -3.52 13.00 -3.94
N GLY A 25 -2.28 12.68 -3.55
CA GLY A 25 -1.80 12.71 -2.16
C GLY A 25 -1.00 13.98 -1.82
N PRO A 26 -0.87 14.33 -0.53
CA PRO A 26 -0.03 15.44 -0.10
C PRO A 26 1.46 15.16 -0.32
N MET A 27 2.24 16.22 -0.58
CA MET A 27 3.70 16.16 -0.65
C MET A 27 4.32 17.11 0.40
N PRO A 28 5.14 16.61 1.34
CA PRO A 28 5.53 15.20 1.53
C PRO A 28 4.35 14.33 1.99
N GLY A 29 4.42 13.01 1.76
CA GLY A 29 3.38 12.06 2.18
C GLY A 29 3.16 12.13 3.68
N ARG A 30 1.93 12.48 4.10
CA ARG A 30 1.57 12.66 5.52
C ARG A 30 0.74 11.53 6.09
N VAL A 31 0.06 10.79 5.23
CA VAL A 31 -0.85 9.69 5.55
C VAL A 31 -0.22 8.41 5.04
N ASP A 32 -0.24 7.36 5.86
CA ASP A 32 0.27 6.06 5.45
C ASP A 32 -0.71 5.43 4.44
N PRO A 33 -0.21 4.89 3.31
CA PRO A 33 -1.05 4.22 2.34
C PRO A 33 -1.63 2.91 2.90
N LEU A 34 -2.79 2.52 2.40
CA LEU A 34 -3.31 1.17 2.61
C LEU A 34 -2.52 0.19 1.73
N VAL A 35 -1.70 -0.65 2.35
CA VAL A 35 -0.87 -1.62 1.61
C VAL A 35 -1.71 -2.84 1.27
N VAL A 36 -1.98 -3.04 -0.01
CA VAL A 36 -2.65 -4.24 -0.54
C VAL A 36 -1.61 -5.34 -0.73
N GLU A 37 -1.75 -6.46 -0.02
CA GLU A 37 -0.83 -7.62 -0.16
C GLU A 37 -1.25 -8.57 -1.27
N SER A 38 -2.55 -8.70 -1.54
CA SER A 38 -3.10 -9.58 -2.56
C SER A 38 -4.52 -9.19 -2.94
N ALA A 39 -4.97 -9.67 -4.11
CA ALA A 39 -6.32 -9.46 -4.62
C ALA A 39 -6.88 -10.76 -5.22
N SER A 40 -8.18 -11.00 -5.01
CA SER A 40 -8.90 -12.15 -5.56
C SER A 40 -10.36 -11.79 -5.85
N GLY A 41 -10.78 -11.92 -7.11
CA GLY A 41 -12.08 -11.41 -7.56
C GLY A 41 -12.21 -9.92 -7.25
N VAL A 42 -13.26 -9.53 -6.52
CA VAL A 42 -13.50 -8.15 -6.07
C VAL A 42 -12.99 -7.86 -4.66
N ARG A 43 -12.11 -8.70 -4.11
CA ARG A 43 -11.62 -8.60 -2.72
C ARG A 43 -10.15 -8.21 -2.70
N LEU A 44 -9.82 -7.20 -1.90
CA LEU A 44 -8.47 -6.75 -1.64
C LEU A 44 -8.09 -7.13 -0.21
N LYS A 45 -6.98 -7.84 -0.02
CA LYS A 45 -6.46 -8.13 1.30
C LYS A 45 -5.39 -7.11 1.67
N LEU A 46 -5.56 -6.44 2.81
CA LEU A 46 -4.58 -5.49 3.33
C LEU A 46 -3.49 -6.22 4.13
N ALA A 47 -2.26 -5.71 4.06
CA ALA A 47 -1.09 -6.30 4.73
C ALA A 47 -1.21 -6.31 6.27
N ASP A 48 -1.93 -5.36 6.85
CA ASP A 48 -2.17 -5.22 8.30
C ASP A 48 -3.64 -4.95 8.64
N GLY A 49 -4.57 -5.44 7.82
CA GLY A 49 -5.97 -5.06 7.96
C GLY A 49 -6.97 -6.11 7.49
N PRO A 50 -8.27 -5.75 7.47
CA PRO A 50 -9.31 -6.61 6.96
C PRO A 50 -9.24 -6.73 5.43
N GLU A 51 -10.02 -7.67 4.88
CA GLU A 51 -10.34 -7.64 3.46
C GLU A 51 -11.36 -6.53 3.16
N LEU A 52 -11.13 -5.83 2.04
CA LEU A 52 -12.02 -4.82 1.50
C LEU A 52 -12.69 -5.33 0.22
N VAL A 53 -13.86 -4.78 -0.10
CA VAL A 53 -14.47 -4.95 -1.44
C VAL A 53 -13.97 -3.83 -2.34
N ASP A 54 -13.38 -4.17 -3.49
CA ASP A 54 -13.05 -3.21 -4.52
C ASP A 54 -14.31 -2.77 -5.26
N GLY A 55 -14.80 -1.58 -4.90
CA GLY A 55 -15.96 -0.94 -5.55
C GLY A 55 -15.61 -0.09 -6.77
N MET A 56 -14.33 0.05 -7.11
CA MET A 56 -13.87 0.89 -8.22
C MET A 56 -13.51 0.06 -9.46
N SER A 57 -13.08 -1.20 -9.28
CA SER A 57 -12.66 -2.10 -10.37
C SER A 57 -11.70 -1.39 -11.35
N SER A 58 -10.55 -0.99 -10.83
CA SER A 58 -9.52 -0.25 -11.58
C SER A 58 -8.55 -1.16 -12.31
#